data_AF-A0A7H4P5R8-F1
#
_entry.id   AF-A0A7H4P5R8-F1
#
_cell.length_a   1.000
_cell.length_b   1.000
_cell.length_c   1.000
_cell.angle_alpha   90.00
_cell.angle_beta   90.00
_cell.angle_gamma   90.00
#
_symmetry.space_group_name_H-M   'P 1'
#
loop_
_entity.id
_entity.type
_entity.pdbx_description
1 polymer ?
#
loop_
_entity_poly.entity_id
_entity_poly.type
_entity_poly.pdbx_seq_one_letter_code
_entity_poly.pdbx_strand_id
1 'polypeptide(L)'
;MMFDGVVITHGTDTLDETPYFLNLTVKSNKPVVFTAAMRPATAISADGPMNLLEAVTVAADPQAKGRGVMVVLNDRIGAARFVTKTNATTLDTFKAPEEGYLGVIVSGKPQFETRWIKFIPWRSVFDVRQLNALPKVVIIYGYQDDPEYMYDAAIAHHADGIIYAGTGAGIGLRTQRGGDRKSGKSRYRGGSRLAHRQRRRAG
;
A
#
# COMPACT_ATOMS: atom_id res chain seq x y z
N MET A 1 18.46 -2.46 -20.00
CA MET A 1 16.98 -2.53 -20.15
C MET A 1 16.47 -1.23 -20.77
N MET A 2 15.82 -1.36 -21.93
CA MET A 2 15.48 -0.34 -22.94
C MET A 2 14.06 0.24 -22.71
N PHE A 3 13.84 0.96 -21.61
CA PHE A 3 12.60 1.70 -21.37
C PHE A 3 12.87 2.86 -20.40
N ASP A 4 12.13 3.95 -20.50
CA ASP A 4 12.33 5.15 -19.67
C ASP A 4 11.40 5.22 -18.46
N GLY A 5 10.24 4.57 -18.53
CA GLY A 5 9.25 4.45 -17.47
C GLY A 5 8.25 3.32 -17.76
N VAL A 6 7.34 3.05 -16.83
CA VAL A 6 6.28 2.04 -16.98
C VAL A 6 4.94 2.65 -16.58
N VAL A 7 3.92 2.41 -17.39
CA VAL A 7 2.51 2.69 -17.06
C VAL A 7 1.79 1.36 -16.81
N ILE A 8 1.01 1.29 -15.73
CA ILE A 8 0.23 0.11 -15.35
C ILE A 8 -1.24 0.54 -15.28
N THR A 9 -2.07 -0.06 -16.13
CA THR A 9 -3.53 0.04 -16.01
C THR A 9 -4.03 -0.96 -14.97
N HIS A 10 -4.94 -0.53 -14.10
CA HIS A 10 -5.42 -1.33 -12.99
C HIS A 10 -6.87 -1.00 -12.65
N GLY A 11 -7.57 -1.90 -11.95
CA GLY A 11 -8.90 -1.61 -11.41
C GLY A 11 -8.84 -0.59 -10.27
N THR A 12 -9.90 0.19 -10.05
CA THR A 12 -9.89 1.23 -9.00
C THR A 12 -10.06 0.67 -7.59
N ASP A 13 -10.60 -0.54 -7.44
CA ASP A 13 -11.00 -1.06 -6.13
C ASP A 13 -9.84 -1.38 -5.18
N THR A 14 -8.65 -1.66 -5.71
CA THR A 14 -7.43 -1.94 -4.92
C THR A 14 -6.24 -1.13 -5.42
N LEU A 15 -6.50 0.04 -6.00
CA LEU A 15 -5.48 0.93 -6.55
C LEU A 15 -4.67 1.66 -5.46
N ASP A 16 -5.02 1.52 -4.21
CA ASP A 16 -4.23 1.96 -3.05
C ASP A 16 -3.36 0.84 -2.45
N GLU A 17 -3.60 -0.42 -2.84
CA GLU A 17 -2.83 -1.57 -2.36
C GLU A 17 -1.67 -1.93 -3.31
N THR A 18 -1.98 -2.25 -4.57
CA THR A 18 -0.99 -2.72 -5.55
C THR A 18 0.14 -1.70 -5.77
N PRO A 19 -0.15 -0.38 -5.94
CA PRO A 19 0.91 0.60 -6.11
C PRO A 19 1.78 0.73 -4.86
N TYR A 20 1.20 0.63 -3.66
CA TYR A 20 1.97 0.68 -2.43
C TYR A 20 2.91 -0.53 -2.30
N PHE A 21 2.42 -1.73 -2.63
CA PHE A 21 3.27 -2.93 -2.70
C PHE A 21 4.44 -2.75 -3.67
N LEU A 22 4.21 -2.24 -4.87
CA LEU A 22 5.29 -1.96 -5.83
C LEU A 22 6.23 -0.85 -5.35
N ASN A 23 5.71 0.15 -4.63
CA ASN A 23 6.52 1.22 -4.03
C ASN A 23 7.52 0.68 -3.01
N LEU A 24 7.24 -0.47 -2.40
CA LEU A 24 8.13 -1.14 -1.44
C LEU A 24 9.08 -2.14 -2.11
N THR A 25 8.74 -2.69 -3.28
CA THR A 25 9.42 -3.87 -3.85
C THR A 25 10.22 -3.57 -5.11
N VAL A 26 9.84 -2.56 -5.91
CA VAL A 26 10.54 -2.19 -7.15
C VAL A 26 11.92 -1.59 -6.84
N LYS A 27 12.97 -2.12 -7.47
CA LYS A 27 14.38 -1.70 -7.31
C LYS A 27 14.87 -0.81 -8.45
N SER A 28 14.07 0.19 -8.81
CA SER A 28 14.36 1.12 -9.91
C SER A 28 13.92 2.54 -9.55
N ASN A 29 14.70 3.53 -9.97
CA ASN A 29 14.34 4.95 -9.85
C ASN A 29 13.62 5.49 -11.10
N LYS A 30 13.41 4.65 -12.13
CA LYS A 30 12.58 5.00 -13.29
C LYS A 30 11.12 5.17 -12.86
N PRO A 31 10.34 6.05 -13.52
CA PRO A 31 8.94 6.26 -13.17
C PRO A 31 8.12 4.97 -13.32
N VAL A 32 7.29 4.69 -12.32
CA VAL A 32 6.24 3.66 -12.38
C VAL A 32 4.94 4.38 -12.04
N VAL A 33 4.03 4.43 -13.01
CA VAL A 33 2.80 5.21 -12.93
C VAL A 33 1.61 4.27 -13.10
N PHE A 34 0.75 4.24 -12.09
CA PHE A 34 -0.53 3.57 -12.18
C PHE A 34 -1.60 4.52 -12.69
N THR A 35 -2.55 3.97 -13.42
CA THR A 35 -3.76 4.68 -13.83
C THR A 35 -4.93 3.72 -13.91
N ALA A 36 -6.14 4.27 -13.92
CA ALA A 36 -7.38 3.53 -13.96
C ALA A 36 -8.50 4.40 -14.51
N ALA A 37 -9.72 3.85 -14.56
CA ALA A 37 -10.92 4.57 -14.90
C ALA A 37 -12.04 4.23 -13.90
N MET A 38 -12.78 5.24 -13.46
CA MET A 38 -13.98 5.04 -12.64
C MET A 38 -15.19 4.65 -13.50
N ARG A 39 -15.24 5.10 -14.76
CA ARG A 39 -16.29 4.74 -15.72
C ARG A 39 -15.82 3.68 -16.72
N PRO A 40 -16.71 2.79 -17.17
CA PRO A 40 -16.38 1.87 -18.25
C PRO A 40 -16.11 2.64 -19.55
N ALA A 41 -15.31 2.04 -20.45
CA ALA A 41 -14.90 2.66 -21.70
C ALA A 41 -16.06 3.02 -22.64
N THR A 42 -17.23 2.38 -22.47
CA THR A 42 -18.45 2.63 -23.25
C THR A 42 -19.34 3.74 -22.68
N ALA A 43 -19.01 4.28 -21.51
CA ALA A 43 -19.81 5.34 -20.90
C ALA A 43 -19.61 6.68 -21.63
N ILE A 44 -20.66 7.50 -21.61
CA ILE A 44 -20.56 8.92 -21.96
C ILE A 44 -19.58 9.58 -20.99
N SER A 45 -18.64 10.33 -21.53
CA SER A 45 -17.59 11.00 -20.75
C SER A 45 -16.79 10.03 -19.88
N ALA A 46 -16.35 8.91 -20.47
CA ALA A 46 -15.39 7.99 -19.85
C ALA A 46 -14.08 8.71 -19.55
N ASP A 47 -13.53 8.49 -18.35
CA ASP A 47 -12.31 9.13 -17.84
C ASP A 47 -11.02 8.39 -18.22
N GLY A 48 -11.13 7.10 -18.59
CA GLY A 48 -9.99 6.26 -18.93
C GLY A 48 -9.05 6.80 -20.02
N PRO A 49 -9.53 7.31 -21.17
CA PRO A 49 -8.65 7.84 -22.20
C PRO A 49 -7.76 9.00 -21.73
N MET A 50 -8.34 9.93 -20.95
CA MET A 50 -7.58 11.06 -20.42
C MET A 50 -6.58 10.60 -19.36
N ASN A 51 -7.04 9.82 -18.37
CA ASN A 51 -6.18 9.29 -17.31
C ASN A 51 -4.99 8.50 -17.87
N LEU A 52 -5.19 7.72 -18.95
CA LEU A 52 -4.12 6.97 -19.60
C LEU A 52 -3.11 7.87 -20.30
N LEU A 53 -3.58 8.87 -21.06
CA LEU A 53 -2.71 9.86 -21.70
C LEU A 53 -1.84 10.58 -20.67
N GLU A 54 -2.45 11.00 -19.57
CA GLU A 54 -1.80 11.66 -18.45
C GLU A 54 -0.75 10.78 -17.78
N ALA A 55 -1.08 9.52 -17.52
CA ALA A 55 -0.14 8.58 -16.91
C ALA A 55 1.09 8.33 -17.79
N VAL A 56 0.90 8.20 -19.11
CA VAL A 56 2.02 8.11 -20.07
C VAL A 56 2.86 9.38 -20.06
N THR A 57 2.21 10.55 -20.04
CA THR A 57 2.89 11.84 -20.00
C THR A 57 3.74 11.97 -18.74
N VAL A 58 3.21 11.59 -17.58
CA VAL A 58 3.95 11.57 -16.30
C VAL A 58 5.10 10.56 -16.35
N ALA A 59 4.89 9.36 -16.91
CA ALA A 59 5.94 8.34 -16.99
C ALA A 59 7.11 8.75 -17.90
N ALA A 60 6.85 9.59 -18.91
CA ALA A 60 7.86 10.14 -19.81
C ALA A 60 8.57 11.38 -19.26
N ASP A 61 8.03 12.03 -18.21
CA ASP A 61 8.59 13.26 -17.67
C ASP A 61 9.91 13.00 -16.90
N PRO A 62 11.02 13.69 -17.23
CA PRO A 62 12.28 13.53 -16.52
C PRO A 62 12.20 13.83 -15.02
N GLN A 63 11.31 14.74 -14.59
CA GLN A 63 11.10 15.10 -13.19
C GLN A 63 10.36 14.02 -12.41
N ALA A 64 9.70 13.07 -13.08
CA ALA A 64 9.04 11.93 -12.42
C ALA A 64 10.05 10.92 -11.84
N LYS A 65 11.31 10.96 -12.31
CA LYS A 65 12.37 10.06 -11.84
C LYS A 65 12.60 10.20 -10.35
N GLY A 66 12.67 9.05 -9.68
CA GLY A 66 13.00 8.99 -8.27
C GLY A 66 11.93 9.55 -7.32
N ARG A 67 10.65 9.53 -7.74
CA ARG A 67 9.50 9.90 -6.89
C ARG A 67 8.76 8.69 -6.31
N GLY A 68 9.22 7.48 -6.60
CA GLY A 68 8.53 6.24 -6.23
C GLY A 68 7.47 5.86 -7.24
N VAL A 69 6.60 4.96 -6.82
CA VAL A 69 5.40 4.61 -7.58
C VAL A 69 4.38 5.74 -7.41
N MET A 70 3.78 6.15 -8.51
CA MET A 70 2.78 7.21 -8.57
C MET A 70 1.44 6.66 -9.07
N VAL A 71 0.35 7.32 -8.70
CA VAL A 71 -1.00 7.07 -9.21
C VAL A 71 -1.51 8.34 -9.87
N VAL A 72 -1.98 8.23 -11.11
CA VAL A 72 -2.44 9.35 -11.94
C VAL A 72 -3.88 9.12 -12.38
N LEU A 73 -4.78 9.94 -11.84
CA LEU A 73 -6.19 10.02 -12.19
C LEU A 73 -6.67 11.46 -11.98
N ASN A 74 -7.59 11.90 -12.85
CA ASN A 74 -8.31 13.17 -12.70
C ASN A 74 -7.37 14.37 -12.50
N ASP A 75 -6.35 14.48 -13.36
CA ASP A 75 -5.33 15.54 -13.38
C ASP A 75 -4.46 15.61 -12.10
N ARG A 76 -4.49 14.60 -11.23
CA ARG A 76 -3.72 14.54 -9.98
C ARG A 76 -2.61 13.49 -10.05
N ILE A 77 -1.44 13.84 -9.53
CA ILE A 77 -0.31 12.92 -9.38
C ILE A 77 -0.13 12.62 -7.90
N GLY A 78 -0.58 11.45 -7.46
CA GLY A 78 -0.47 11.01 -6.07
C GLY A 78 0.71 10.07 -5.83
N ALA A 79 1.29 10.12 -4.63
CA ALA A 79 2.26 9.12 -4.20
C ALA A 79 1.53 7.83 -3.80
N ALA A 80 1.99 6.67 -4.30
CA ALA A 80 1.37 5.38 -4.01
C ALA A 80 1.20 5.05 -2.51
N ARG A 81 1.96 5.70 -1.63
CA ARG A 81 1.85 5.53 -0.18
C ARG A 81 0.63 6.23 0.45
N PHE A 82 0.19 7.34 -0.13
CA PHE A 82 -0.74 8.26 0.53
C PHE A 82 -2.09 8.35 -0.20
N VAL A 83 -2.17 7.85 -1.43
CA VAL A 83 -3.41 7.82 -2.19
C VAL A 83 -4.35 6.74 -1.67
N THR A 84 -5.63 7.07 -1.56
CA THR A 84 -6.72 6.12 -1.28
C THR A 84 -8.00 6.54 -2.00
N LYS A 85 -8.87 5.57 -2.27
CA LYS A 85 -10.18 5.79 -2.90
C LYS A 85 -11.18 6.23 -1.83
N THR A 86 -11.68 7.46 -1.92
CA THR A 86 -12.56 8.07 -0.90
C THR A 86 -14.04 7.96 -1.22
N ASN A 87 -14.39 7.50 -2.41
CA ASN A 87 -15.76 7.42 -2.91
C ASN A 87 -15.91 6.26 -3.92
N ALA A 88 -17.06 5.59 -3.87
CA ALA A 88 -17.35 4.44 -4.72
C ALA A 88 -17.56 4.79 -6.20
N THR A 89 -17.98 6.02 -6.53
CA THR A 89 -18.49 6.36 -7.87
C THR A 89 -17.95 7.67 -8.47
N THR A 90 -17.53 8.64 -7.66
CA THR A 90 -17.06 9.93 -8.19
C THR A 90 -15.72 9.78 -8.90
N LEU A 91 -15.52 10.53 -9.99
CA LEU A 91 -14.25 10.52 -10.74
C LEU A 91 -13.08 11.02 -9.88
N ASP A 92 -13.32 12.07 -9.11
CA ASP A 92 -12.34 12.68 -8.21
C ASP A 92 -12.27 11.96 -6.85
N THR A 93 -12.02 10.64 -6.87
CA THR A 93 -12.07 9.78 -5.68
C THR A 93 -10.70 9.45 -5.10
N PHE A 94 -9.62 9.53 -5.87
CA PHE A 94 -8.28 9.24 -5.35
C PHE A 94 -7.69 10.47 -4.69
N LYS A 95 -7.60 10.43 -3.35
CA LYS A 95 -7.14 11.53 -2.51
C LYS A 95 -5.90 11.14 -1.72
N ALA A 96 -5.06 12.13 -1.42
CA ALA A 96 -3.98 12.04 -0.46
C ALA A 96 -4.26 13.03 0.69
N PRO A 97 -5.13 12.66 1.66
CA PRO A 97 -5.75 13.61 2.58
C PRO A 97 -4.77 14.31 3.53
N GLU A 98 -3.72 13.60 3.97
CA GLU A 98 -2.78 14.12 4.96
C GLU A 98 -1.55 14.76 4.29
N GLU A 99 -0.84 14.01 3.45
CA GLU A 99 0.41 14.48 2.84
C GLU A 99 0.24 15.29 1.54
N GLY A 100 -0.95 15.28 0.95
CA GLY A 100 -1.24 15.93 -0.33
C GLY A 100 -0.67 15.19 -1.55
N TYR A 101 -0.97 15.74 -2.72
CA TYR A 101 -0.49 15.21 -4.01
C TYR A 101 0.98 15.56 -4.23
N LEU A 102 1.67 14.74 -5.05
CA LEU A 102 3.01 15.07 -5.56
C LEU A 102 2.96 16.24 -6.54
N GLY A 103 1.84 16.38 -7.24
CA GLY A 103 1.65 17.40 -8.26
C GLY A 103 0.29 17.27 -8.95
N VAL A 104 0.15 18.07 -9.99
CA VAL A 104 -1.04 18.14 -10.84
C VAL A 104 -0.62 18.12 -12.30
N ILE A 105 -1.58 17.90 -13.19
CA ILE A 105 -1.38 18.02 -14.63
C ILE A 105 -2.17 19.22 -15.10
N VAL A 106 -1.49 20.19 -15.71
CA VAL A 106 -2.10 21.43 -16.19
C VAL A 106 -1.78 21.57 -17.66
N SER A 107 -2.82 21.66 -18.49
CA SER A 107 -2.69 21.75 -19.96
C SER A 107 -1.81 20.63 -20.53
N GLY A 108 -2.01 19.40 -20.03
CA GLY A 108 -1.27 18.21 -20.47
C GLY A 108 0.19 18.16 -20.02
N LYS A 109 0.61 18.99 -19.05
CA LYS A 109 1.98 19.00 -18.53
C LYS A 109 2.01 18.68 -17.03
N PRO A 110 2.83 17.71 -16.59
CA PRO A 110 3.05 17.45 -15.18
C PRO A 110 3.69 18.67 -14.49
N GLN A 111 3.11 19.08 -13.37
CA GLN A 111 3.65 20.10 -12.48
C GLN A 111 3.81 19.47 -11.09
N PHE A 112 5.05 19.18 -10.71
CA PHE A 112 5.36 18.61 -9.40
C PHE A 112 5.61 19.74 -8.38
N GLU A 113 4.88 19.72 -7.28
CA GLU A 113 4.99 20.71 -6.21
C GLU A 113 5.68 20.14 -4.97
N THR A 114 5.44 18.87 -4.67
CA THR A 114 5.98 18.22 -3.47
C THR A 114 6.85 17.02 -3.85
N ARG A 115 7.72 16.60 -2.92
CA ARG A 115 8.49 15.36 -3.04
C ARG A 115 8.60 14.70 -1.68
N TRP A 116 8.33 13.40 -1.64
CA TRP A 116 8.52 12.63 -0.43
C TRP A 116 9.99 12.19 -0.29
N ILE A 117 10.73 12.81 0.63
CA ILE A 117 12.19 12.63 0.80
C ILE A 117 12.57 11.69 1.95
N LYS A 118 11.65 11.39 2.88
CA LYS A 118 11.94 10.54 4.06
C LYS A 118 12.16 9.07 3.72
N PHE A 119 11.80 8.65 2.51
CA PHE A 119 11.91 7.28 2.04
C PHE A 119 12.37 7.30 0.60
N ILE A 120 13.27 6.37 0.28
CA ILE A 120 13.79 6.17 -1.06
C ILE A 120 13.26 4.80 -1.52
N PRO A 121 12.15 4.76 -2.29
CA PRO A 121 11.44 3.52 -2.64
C PRO A 121 12.32 2.39 -3.17
N TRP A 122 13.21 2.70 -4.11
CA TRP A 122 14.12 1.71 -4.71
C TRP A 122 15.24 1.25 -3.79
N ARG A 123 15.40 1.85 -2.60
CA ARG A 123 16.30 1.41 -1.53
C ARG A 123 15.56 0.72 -0.37
N SER A 124 14.27 0.45 -0.52
CA SER A 124 13.52 -0.38 0.42
C SER A 124 14.24 -1.71 0.67
N VAL A 125 14.17 -2.22 1.90
CA VAL A 125 14.78 -3.50 2.29
C VAL A 125 14.03 -4.72 1.77
N PHE A 126 12.79 -4.55 1.29
CA PHE A 126 11.95 -5.67 0.85
C PHE A 126 12.34 -6.16 -0.54
N ASP A 127 12.75 -7.43 -0.68
CA ASP A 127 13.05 -8.07 -1.96
C ASP A 127 12.18 -9.32 -2.13
N VAL A 128 11.41 -9.34 -3.22
CA VAL A 128 10.43 -10.41 -3.50
C VAL A 128 10.88 -11.36 -4.62
N ARG A 129 12.08 -11.16 -5.19
CA ARG A 129 12.56 -11.93 -6.36
C ARG A 129 12.73 -13.42 -6.09
N GLN A 130 12.91 -13.81 -4.83
CA GLN A 130 13.12 -15.19 -4.39
C GLN A 130 11.94 -15.74 -3.58
N LEU A 131 10.80 -15.03 -3.57
CA LEU A 131 9.61 -15.47 -2.86
C LEU A 131 8.66 -16.19 -3.82
N ASN A 132 8.18 -17.36 -3.40
CA ASN A 132 7.15 -18.11 -4.11
C ASN A 132 5.73 -17.83 -3.58
N ALA A 133 5.63 -17.25 -2.38
CA ALA A 133 4.39 -16.84 -1.75
C ALA A 133 4.66 -15.69 -0.76
N LEU A 134 3.66 -14.83 -0.55
CA LEU A 134 3.67 -13.84 0.51
C LEU A 134 3.04 -14.42 1.79
N PRO A 135 3.44 -13.94 2.99
CA PRO A 135 2.78 -14.31 4.23
C PRO A 135 1.28 -14.02 4.18
N LYS A 136 0.46 -14.93 4.73
CA LYS A 136 -0.99 -14.78 4.81
C LYS A 136 -1.35 -13.79 5.90
N VAL A 137 -1.72 -12.58 5.51
CA VAL A 137 -2.17 -11.54 6.43
C VAL A 137 -3.66 -11.31 6.25
N VAL A 138 -4.41 -11.34 7.35
CA VAL A 138 -5.86 -11.06 7.34
C VAL A 138 -6.16 -9.71 7.96
N ILE A 139 -7.23 -9.07 7.51
CA ILE A 139 -7.74 -7.82 8.06
C ILE A 139 -9.02 -8.13 8.84
N ILE A 140 -9.07 -7.76 10.12
CA ILE A 140 -10.26 -7.84 10.96
C ILE A 140 -10.74 -6.42 11.19
N TYR A 141 -12.01 -6.15 10.88
CA TYR A 141 -12.60 -4.83 11.06
C TYR A 141 -13.21 -4.70 12.46
N GLY A 142 -12.79 -3.68 13.19
CA GLY A 142 -13.30 -3.36 14.51
C GLY A 142 -14.60 -2.56 14.44
N TYR A 143 -15.60 -2.98 15.19
CA TYR A 143 -16.87 -2.28 15.33
C TYR A 143 -17.46 -2.54 16.71
N GLN A 144 -18.57 -1.88 17.05
CA GLN A 144 -19.21 -2.10 18.35
C GLN A 144 -19.77 -3.52 18.42
N ASP A 145 -19.41 -4.25 19.48
CA ASP A 145 -19.80 -5.65 19.69
C ASP A 145 -19.26 -6.60 18.60
N ASP A 146 -18.08 -6.29 18.06
CA ASP A 146 -17.39 -7.16 17.12
C ASP A 146 -16.92 -8.47 17.80
N PRO A 147 -17.19 -9.63 17.17
CA PRO A 147 -17.07 -10.90 17.86
C PRO A 147 -15.62 -11.39 17.93
N GLU A 148 -15.23 -11.94 19.08
CA GLU A 148 -13.87 -12.47 19.30
C GLU A 148 -13.53 -13.67 18.39
N TYR A 149 -14.52 -14.43 17.90
CA TYR A 149 -14.27 -15.64 17.11
C TYR A 149 -13.54 -15.37 15.80
N MET A 150 -13.56 -14.13 15.28
CA MET A 150 -12.83 -13.77 14.07
C MET A 150 -11.31 -13.91 14.26
N TYR A 151 -10.80 -13.63 15.47
CA TYR A 151 -9.40 -13.83 15.82
C TYR A 151 -9.07 -15.32 15.94
N ASP A 152 -9.95 -16.07 16.62
CA ASP A 152 -9.77 -17.52 16.77
C ASP A 152 -9.79 -18.20 15.39
N ALA A 153 -10.65 -17.76 14.46
CA ALA A 153 -10.68 -18.24 13.08
C ALA A 153 -9.38 -17.92 12.32
N ALA A 154 -8.87 -16.70 12.42
CA ALA A 154 -7.59 -16.32 11.82
C ALA A 154 -6.43 -17.19 12.34
N ILE A 155 -6.40 -17.48 13.64
CA ILE A 155 -5.40 -18.35 14.27
C ILE A 155 -5.58 -19.80 13.81
N ALA A 156 -6.82 -20.31 13.78
CA ALA A 156 -7.14 -21.67 13.36
C ALA A 156 -6.79 -21.93 11.88
N HIS A 157 -6.88 -20.91 11.04
CA HIS A 157 -6.49 -20.96 9.62
C HIS A 157 -5.02 -20.60 9.38
N HIS A 158 -4.19 -20.52 10.43
CA HIS A 158 -2.76 -20.26 10.36
C HIS A 158 -2.39 -18.95 9.63
N ALA A 159 -3.09 -17.86 9.93
CA ALA A 159 -2.68 -16.53 9.46
C ALA A 159 -1.29 -16.19 10.01
N ASP A 160 -0.39 -15.74 9.14
CA ASP A 160 0.94 -15.27 9.49
C ASP A 160 0.90 -13.90 10.17
N GLY A 161 -0.13 -13.10 9.91
CA GLY A 161 -0.35 -11.80 10.52
C GLY A 161 -1.83 -11.40 10.55
N ILE A 162 -2.16 -10.51 11.48
CA ILE A 162 -3.49 -9.92 11.61
C ILE A 162 -3.32 -8.40 11.63
N ILE A 163 -4.03 -7.70 10.75
CA ILE A 163 -4.25 -6.26 10.82
C ILE A 163 -5.63 -6.05 11.42
N TYR A 164 -5.69 -5.28 12.51
CA TYR A 164 -6.96 -4.88 13.11
C TYR A 164 -7.29 -3.44 12.70
N ALA A 165 -8.33 -3.26 11.89
CA ALA A 165 -8.87 -1.95 11.53
C ALA A 165 -9.78 -1.45 12.66
N GLY A 166 -9.15 -1.01 13.76
CA GLY A 166 -9.83 -0.60 14.98
C GLY A 166 -10.54 0.75 14.89
N THR A 167 -11.37 1.04 15.89
CA THR A 167 -12.12 2.30 15.96
C THR A 167 -11.24 3.46 16.45
N GLY A 168 -11.53 4.67 15.96
CA GLY A 168 -10.83 5.90 16.35
C GLY A 168 -9.32 5.79 16.17
N ALA A 169 -8.57 5.89 17.27
CA ALA A 169 -7.11 5.79 17.28
C ALA A 169 -6.57 4.34 17.19
N GLY A 170 -7.34 3.40 16.62
CA GLY A 170 -6.97 1.99 16.50
C GLY A 170 -7.14 1.20 17.80
N ILE A 171 -8.13 1.54 18.63
CA ILE A 171 -8.34 0.89 19.93
C ILE A 171 -9.20 -0.38 19.78
N GLY A 172 -8.74 -1.49 20.35
CA GLY A 172 -9.53 -2.71 20.55
C GLY A 172 -10.42 -2.60 21.79
N LEU A 173 -11.66 -3.11 21.71
CA LEU A 173 -12.60 -3.10 22.83
C LEU A 173 -12.13 -4.03 23.96
N ARG A 174 -12.48 -3.69 25.20
CA ARG A 174 -11.81 -4.20 26.41
C ARG A 174 -11.96 -5.71 26.66
N THR A 175 -12.99 -6.35 26.10
CA THR A 175 -13.17 -7.82 26.03
C THR A 175 -12.11 -8.49 25.17
N GLN A 176 -11.66 -7.83 24.09
CA GLN A 176 -10.78 -8.37 23.05
C GLN A 176 -9.30 -8.47 23.40
N ARG A 177 -8.84 -7.90 24.53
CA ARG A 177 -7.44 -8.06 24.98
C ARG A 177 -7.07 -9.53 25.17
N GLY A 178 -8.05 -10.44 25.32
CA GLY A 178 -7.84 -11.88 25.34
C GLY A 178 -7.34 -12.46 24.00
N GLY A 179 -7.96 -12.07 22.88
CA GLY A 179 -7.62 -12.53 21.53
C GLY A 179 -6.25 -12.04 21.05
N ASP A 180 -5.96 -10.75 21.20
CA ASP A 180 -4.65 -10.18 20.86
C ASP A 180 -3.50 -10.75 21.71
N ARG A 181 -3.76 -11.05 22.99
CA ARG A 181 -2.76 -11.72 23.83
C ARG A 181 -2.55 -13.18 23.44
N LYS A 182 -3.58 -13.87 22.92
CA LYS A 182 -3.44 -15.26 22.40
C LYS A 182 -2.59 -15.27 21.11
N SER A 183 -2.84 -14.35 20.18
CA SER A 183 -2.04 -14.23 18.94
C SER A 183 -0.58 -13.86 19.24
N GLY A 184 -0.34 -12.96 20.20
CA GLY A 184 1.01 -12.57 20.64
C GLY A 184 1.77 -13.67 21.41
N LYS A 185 1.10 -14.54 22.17
CA LYS A 185 1.74 -15.62 22.95
C LYS A 185 2.13 -16.83 22.11
N SER A 186 1.45 -17.09 20.99
CA SER A 186 1.79 -18.22 20.09
C SER A 186 3.22 -18.09 19.54
N ARG A 187 3.69 -16.86 19.25
CA ARG A 187 5.05 -16.62 18.73
C ARG A 187 6.18 -16.79 19.74
N TYR A 188 5.92 -16.85 21.05
CA TYR A 188 6.97 -16.89 22.08
C TYR A 188 7.37 -18.31 22.55
N ARG A 189 6.72 -19.38 22.07
CA ARG A 189 7.02 -20.75 22.52
C ARG A 189 8.04 -21.53 21.66
N GLY A 190 8.64 -20.92 20.63
CA GLY A 190 9.60 -21.58 19.73
C GLY A 190 11.10 -21.23 19.91
N GLY A 191 11.47 -20.23 20.72
CA GLY A 191 12.82 -19.64 20.68
C GLY A 191 13.71 -19.76 21.92
N SER A 192 13.23 -20.26 23.07
CA SER A 192 13.93 -20.08 24.35
C SER A 192 14.78 -21.27 24.85
N ARG A 193 15.37 -22.08 23.96
CA ARG A 193 16.31 -23.16 24.35
C ARG A 193 17.78 -22.97 23.98
N LEU A 194 18.20 -21.78 23.53
CA LEU A 194 19.62 -21.52 23.22
C LEU A 194 20.28 -20.37 24.02
N ALA A 195 19.57 -19.64 24.87
CA ALA A 195 20.15 -18.51 25.60
C ALA A 195 20.67 -18.82 27.02
N HIS A 196 20.56 -20.07 27.51
CA HIS A 196 20.89 -20.37 28.92
C HIS A 196 22.21 -21.14 29.15
N ARG A 197 23.02 -21.40 28.11
CA ARG A 197 24.27 -22.19 28.23
C ARG A 197 25.58 -21.40 28.12
N GLN A 198 25.55 -20.07 28.15
CA GLN A 198 26.78 -19.23 28.14
C GLN A 198 27.06 -18.43 29.43
N ARG A 199 26.32 -18.66 30.53
CA ARG A 199 26.56 -18.01 31.83
C ARG A 199 27.07 -18.96 32.92
N ARG A 200 27.93 -19.93 32.59
CA ARG A 200 28.64 -20.79 33.57
C ARG A 200 30.12 -21.03 33.24
N ARG A 201 30.78 -20.07 32.59
CA ARG A 201 32.26 -20.01 32.47
C ARG A 201 32.72 -18.56 32.59
N ALA A 202 32.55 -17.99 33.78
CA ALA A 202 33.22 -16.81 34.31
C ALA A 202 32.80 -16.72 35.78
N GLY A 203 33.67 -17.22 36.64
CA GLY A 203 33.45 -17.51 38.05
C GLY A 203 34.43 -18.59 38.46
#